data_AF-X0SH69-F1
#
_entry.id   AF-X0SH69-F1
#
_cell.length_a   1.000
_cell.length_b   1.000
_cell.length_c   1.000
_cell.angle_alpha   90.00
_cell.angle_beta   90.00
_cell.angle_gamma   90.00
#
_symmetry.space_group_name_H-M   'P 1'
#
loop_
_entity.id
_entity.type
_entity.pdbx_description
1 polymer ?
#
loop_
_entity_poly.entity_id
_entity_poly.type
_entity_poly.pdbx_seq_one_letter_code
_entity_poly.pdbx_strand_id
1 'polypeptide(L)'
;NPSAVLVTLSADHVIRPAAAFRRNAAAAVGAARAADCLVTIGIRPTGPETRFGYIERGKKLSVLRGQNVYQVKRFKEKPHAAAARRYVKNPRYYWNAGIFFWRAEVILDQFRRFLPDHYAKLRRIAAALGTSRQGRVTKRVYPTFKRISIDYGVMEKADDVRVVESTFGWDDVGGFPALAPYLKTDHNGNFVDGRHVGLDSSGNVIVSGGGHTIATVGVNDMVIVHTPDVTLVVPAEKASEVKSLVRKLKKSRWSDLT
;
A
#
# COMPACT_ATOMS: atom_id res chain seq x y z
N ASN A 1 -24.22 3.06 -11.36
CA ASN A 1 -23.51 2.73 -12.61
C ASN A 1 -22.72 1.42 -12.43
N PRO A 2 -23.28 0.24 -12.78
CA PRO A 2 -22.65 -1.08 -12.60
C PRO A 2 -21.38 -1.29 -13.43
N SER A 3 -21.32 -0.67 -14.61
CA SER A 3 -20.16 -0.76 -15.51
C SER A 3 -19.06 0.24 -15.19
N ALA A 4 -19.24 1.08 -14.16
CA ALA A 4 -18.22 2.01 -13.70
C ALA A 4 -16.98 1.24 -13.23
N VAL A 5 -15.81 1.69 -13.68
CA VAL A 5 -14.53 1.17 -13.17
C VAL A 5 -14.23 1.85 -11.85
N LEU A 6 -14.13 1.04 -10.80
CA LEU A 6 -13.64 1.44 -9.49
C LEU A 6 -12.12 1.36 -9.50
N VAL A 7 -11.48 2.37 -8.93
CA VAL A 7 -10.05 2.40 -8.68
C VAL A 7 -9.86 2.43 -7.16
N THR A 8 -9.19 1.41 -6.63
CA THR A 8 -8.88 1.33 -5.21
C THR A 8 -7.38 1.45 -5.03
N LEU A 9 -6.95 2.36 -4.17
CA LEU A 9 -5.55 2.62 -3.84
C LEU A 9 -5.43 2.93 -2.36
N SER A 10 -4.28 2.61 -1.76
CA SER A 10 -3.95 3.01 -0.39
C SER A 10 -3.61 4.51 -0.33
N ALA A 11 -3.94 5.14 0.78
CA ALA A 11 -3.71 6.58 1.00
C ALA A 11 -2.28 6.91 1.46
N ASP A 12 -1.50 5.89 1.82
CA ASP A 12 -0.20 5.96 2.49
C ASP A 12 0.99 5.55 1.61
N HIS A 13 0.77 5.26 0.32
CA HIS A 13 1.86 4.96 -0.61
C HIS A 13 2.50 6.24 -1.19
N VAL A 14 3.81 6.20 -1.43
CA VAL A 14 4.52 7.21 -2.23
C VAL A 14 4.66 6.72 -3.66
N ILE A 15 4.21 7.54 -4.62
CA ILE A 15 4.21 7.22 -6.05
C ILE A 15 4.83 8.36 -6.85
N ARG A 16 5.90 8.08 -7.61
CA ARG A 16 6.60 9.09 -8.43
C ARG A 16 7.17 8.51 -9.73
N PRO A 17 7.12 9.25 -10.85
CA PRO A 17 6.40 10.51 -11.03
C PRO A 17 4.89 10.27 -11.22
N ALA A 18 4.06 11.20 -10.74
CA ALA A 18 2.60 11.09 -10.81
C ALA A 18 2.08 10.94 -12.25
N ALA A 19 2.76 11.54 -13.23
CA ALA A 19 2.41 11.40 -14.64
C ALA A 19 2.56 9.95 -15.16
N ALA A 20 3.60 9.24 -14.72
CA ALA A 20 3.78 7.83 -15.08
C ALA A 20 2.69 6.95 -14.45
N PHE A 21 2.38 7.17 -13.17
CA PHE A 21 1.25 6.50 -12.53
C PHE A 21 -0.07 6.73 -13.26
N ARG A 22 -0.39 7.97 -13.67
CA ARG A 22 -1.62 8.25 -14.43
C ARG A 22 -1.67 7.47 -15.76
N ARG A 23 -0.55 7.30 -16.46
CA ARG A 23 -0.51 6.46 -17.68
C ARG A 23 -0.77 4.99 -17.37
N ASN A 24 -0.13 4.44 -16.34
CA ASN A 24 -0.35 3.07 -15.88
C ASN A 24 -1.80 2.84 -15.43
N ALA A 25 -2.36 3.75 -14.62
CA ALA A 25 -3.75 3.71 -14.18
C ALA A 25 -4.72 3.80 -15.36
N ALA A 26 -4.46 4.67 -16.34
CA ALA A 26 -5.27 4.76 -17.54
C ALA A 26 -5.23 3.46 -18.35
N ALA A 27 -4.08 2.80 -18.46
CA ALA A 27 -3.97 1.48 -19.11
C ALA A 27 -4.77 0.41 -18.34
N ALA A 28 -4.68 0.39 -17.01
CA ALA A 28 -5.41 -0.54 -16.16
C ALA A 28 -6.93 -0.35 -16.24
N VAL A 29 -7.41 0.90 -16.25
CA VAL A 29 -8.82 1.23 -16.52
C VAL A 29 -9.23 0.73 -17.90
N GLY A 30 -8.39 0.90 -18.92
CA GLY A 30 -8.65 0.37 -20.25
C GLY A 30 -8.82 -1.15 -20.25
N ALA A 31 -7.93 -1.87 -19.57
CA ALA A 31 -7.99 -3.32 -19.44
C ALA A 31 -9.27 -3.77 -18.70
N ALA A 32 -9.61 -3.11 -17.59
CA ALA A 32 -10.80 -3.40 -16.79
C ALA A 32 -12.12 -3.07 -17.52
N ARG A 33 -12.10 -2.17 -18.52
CA ARG A 33 -13.27 -1.90 -19.39
C ARG A 33 -13.42 -2.94 -20.50
N ALA A 34 -12.31 -3.45 -21.03
CA ALA A 34 -12.32 -4.31 -22.20
C ALA A 34 -12.74 -5.77 -21.92
N ALA A 35 -12.74 -6.21 -20.66
CA ALA A 35 -13.11 -7.59 -20.29
C ALA A 35 -13.63 -7.68 -18.84
N ASP A 36 -14.37 -8.73 -18.51
CA ASP A 36 -14.75 -9.10 -17.14
C ASP A 36 -13.54 -9.63 -16.36
N CYS A 37 -12.65 -8.73 -15.95
CA CYS A 37 -11.40 -9.09 -15.26
C CYS A 37 -11.11 -8.17 -14.06
N LEU A 38 -10.26 -8.66 -13.17
CA LEU A 38 -9.65 -7.86 -12.10
C LEU A 38 -8.27 -7.41 -12.56
N VAL A 39 -7.95 -6.13 -12.42
CA VAL A 39 -6.66 -5.59 -12.83
C VAL A 39 -5.91 -5.03 -11.63
N THR A 40 -4.62 -5.28 -11.55
CA THR A 40 -3.71 -4.73 -10.55
C THR A 40 -2.47 -4.11 -11.21
N ILE A 41 -1.65 -3.41 -10.43
CA ILE A 41 -0.34 -2.91 -10.86
C ILE A 41 0.77 -3.73 -10.20
N GLY A 42 1.70 -4.19 -11.03
CA GLY A 42 2.89 -4.92 -10.61
C GLY A 42 4.11 -4.01 -10.56
N ILE A 43 4.75 -3.92 -9.40
CA ILE A 43 6.02 -3.19 -9.22
C ILE A 43 7.19 -4.14 -9.41
N ARG A 44 8.25 -3.72 -10.10
CA ARG A 44 9.47 -4.52 -10.21
C ARG A 44 10.15 -4.64 -8.83
N PRO A 45 10.35 -5.86 -8.31
CA PRO A 45 11.00 -6.04 -7.02
C PRO A 45 12.45 -5.58 -7.07
N THR A 46 12.86 -4.79 -6.08
CA THR A 46 14.26 -4.41 -5.86
C THR A 46 14.93 -5.23 -4.75
N GLY A 47 14.14 -6.03 -4.02
CA GLY A 47 14.62 -6.90 -2.94
C GLY A 47 13.67 -8.06 -2.60
N PRO A 48 14.10 -9.00 -1.75
CA PRO A 48 13.30 -10.16 -1.34
C PRO A 48 12.36 -9.82 -0.16
N GLU A 49 11.45 -8.87 -0.35
CA GLU A 49 10.52 -8.42 0.69
C GLU A 49 9.49 -9.49 1.07
N THR A 50 9.35 -9.82 2.35
CA THR A 50 8.36 -10.83 2.80
C THR A 50 7.02 -10.24 3.19
N ARG A 51 6.96 -8.91 3.30
CA ARG A 51 5.79 -8.15 3.73
C ARG A 51 4.79 -7.89 2.59
N PHE A 52 5.26 -7.96 1.34
CA PHE A 52 4.47 -7.69 0.16
C PHE A 52 3.86 -8.96 -0.44
N GLY A 53 2.75 -8.78 -1.16
CA GLY A 53 2.27 -9.78 -2.10
C GLY A 53 3.15 -9.86 -3.35
N TYR A 54 3.23 -11.04 -3.95
CA TYR A 54 3.92 -11.28 -5.21
C TYR A 54 2.97 -11.75 -6.29
N ILE A 55 3.17 -11.24 -7.49
CA ILE A 55 2.40 -11.55 -8.70
C ILE A 55 3.35 -12.21 -9.70
N GLU A 56 3.12 -13.47 -10.04
CA GLU A 56 3.77 -14.12 -11.18
C GLU A 56 2.98 -13.77 -12.45
N ARG A 57 3.56 -12.99 -13.35
CA ARG A 57 2.96 -12.74 -14.66
C ARG A 57 3.08 -13.96 -15.57
N GLY A 58 2.01 -14.22 -16.29
CA GLY A 58 1.92 -15.17 -17.39
C GLY A 58 2.20 -14.51 -18.74
N LYS A 59 1.41 -14.91 -19.75
CA LYS A 59 1.53 -14.39 -21.12
C LYS A 59 1.16 -12.90 -21.19
N LYS A 60 1.80 -12.19 -22.10
CA LYS A 60 1.41 -10.83 -22.46
C LYS A 60 0.06 -10.90 -23.20
N LEU A 61 -0.91 -10.12 -22.75
CA LEU A 61 -2.25 -10.09 -23.33
C LEU A 61 -2.38 -8.94 -24.34
N SER A 62 -1.87 -7.77 -24.00
CA SER A 62 -1.98 -6.57 -24.84
C SER A 62 -0.97 -5.49 -24.45
N VAL A 63 -0.93 -4.43 -25.25
CA VAL A 63 -0.31 -3.15 -24.90
C VAL A 63 -1.41 -2.09 -24.94
N LEU A 64 -1.68 -1.44 -23.81
CA LEU A 64 -2.69 -0.39 -23.71
C LEU A 64 -2.03 0.90 -23.28
N ARG A 65 -2.22 1.98 -24.05
CA ARG A 65 -1.61 3.29 -23.77
C ARG A 65 -0.09 3.21 -23.52
N GLY A 66 0.59 2.36 -24.31
CA GLY A 66 2.02 2.11 -24.20
C GLY A 66 2.46 1.28 -22.98
N GLN A 67 1.54 0.69 -22.22
CA GLN A 67 1.84 -0.12 -21.04
C GLN A 67 1.54 -1.60 -21.31
N ASN A 68 2.42 -2.48 -20.85
CA ASN A 68 2.24 -3.91 -21.00
C ASN A 68 1.17 -4.43 -20.02
N VAL A 69 0.23 -5.22 -20.54
CA VAL A 69 -0.76 -5.93 -19.74
C VAL A 69 -0.50 -7.42 -19.85
N TYR A 70 -0.34 -8.09 -18.71
CA TYR A 70 -0.11 -9.53 -18.63
C TYR A 70 -1.24 -10.22 -17.90
N GLN A 71 -1.45 -11.50 -18.21
CA GLN A 71 -2.22 -12.38 -17.34
C GLN A 71 -1.46 -12.58 -16.01
N VAL A 72 -2.16 -12.67 -14.90
CA VAL A 72 -1.59 -13.16 -13.64
C VAL A 72 -1.72 -14.67 -13.62
N LYS A 73 -0.57 -15.35 -13.54
CA LYS A 73 -0.52 -16.82 -13.44
C LYS A 73 -0.66 -17.28 -11.99
N ARG A 74 -0.09 -16.51 -11.06
CA ARG A 74 -0.17 -16.81 -9.64
C ARG A 74 -0.11 -15.52 -8.83
N PHE A 75 -0.94 -15.45 -7.81
CA PHE A 75 -0.88 -14.43 -6.78
C PHE A 75 -0.46 -15.10 -5.47
N LYS A 76 0.49 -14.50 -4.73
CA LYS A 76 0.92 -15.03 -3.44
C LYS A 76 1.15 -13.90 -2.45
N GLU A 77 0.27 -13.80 -1.46
CA GLU A 77 0.41 -12.83 -0.38
C GLU A 77 1.46 -13.27 0.64
N LYS A 78 2.40 -12.38 0.97
CA LYS A 78 3.40 -12.51 2.06
C LYS A 78 4.15 -13.85 2.07
N PRO A 79 5.00 -14.12 1.07
CA PRO A 79 5.76 -15.36 1.01
C PRO A 79 6.83 -15.43 2.11
N HIS A 80 7.19 -16.65 2.49
CA HIS A 80 8.36 -16.90 3.33
C HIS A 80 9.66 -16.46 2.63
N ALA A 81 10.70 -16.18 3.42
CA ALA A 81 11.95 -15.56 2.94
C ALA A 81 12.64 -16.31 1.78
N ALA A 82 12.64 -17.65 1.81
CA ALA A 82 13.22 -18.44 0.73
C ALA A 82 12.48 -18.25 -0.61
N ALA A 83 11.14 -18.19 -0.58
CA ALA A 83 10.36 -17.89 -1.77
C ALA A 83 10.58 -16.44 -2.26
N ALA A 84 10.63 -15.44 -1.36
CA ALA A 84 10.90 -14.06 -1.74
C ALA A 84 12.26 -13.91 -2.45
N ARG A 85 13.31 -14.57 -1.95
CA ARG A 85 14.64 -14.64 -2.59
C ARG A 85 14.62 -15.29 -3.97
N ARG A 86 13.74 -16.27 -4.20
CA ARG A 86 13.56 -16.88 -5.52
C ARG A 86 12.78 -15.97 -6.46
N TYR A 87 11.74 -15.31 -5.96
CA TYR A 87 10.87 -14.45 -6.77
C TYR A 87 11.60 -13.20 -7.27
N VAL A 88 12.36 -12.51 -6.43
CA VAL A 88 13.12 -11.31 -6.83
C VAL A 88 14.10 -11.58 -7.98
N LYS A 89 14.66 -12.80 -8.06
CA LYS A 89 15.60 -13.18 -9.13
C LYS A 89 14.91 -13.48 -10.46
N ASN A 90 13.58 -13.60 -10.49
CA ASN A 90 12.83 -13.96 -11.68
C ASN A 90 12.07 -12.73 -12.21
N PRO A 91 12.36 -12.26 -13.45
CA PRO A 91 11.74 -11.06 -14.03
C PRO A 91 10.26 -11.23 -14.40
N ARG A 92 9.66 -12.39 -14.10
CA ARG A 92 8.22 -12.62 -14.19
C ARG A 92 7.49 -12.30 -12.89
N TYR A 93 8.19 -12.01 -11.80
CA TYR A 93 7.57 -11.66 -10.54
C TYR A 93 7.53 -10.15 -10.33
N TYR A 94 6.39 -9.68 -9.87
CA TYR A 94 6.15 -8.30 -9.44
C TYR A 94 5.73 -8.29 -7.98
N TRP A 95 5.97 -7.19 -7.27
CA TRP A 95 5.25 -6.88 -6.03
C TRP A 95 3.83 -6.42 -6.36
N ASN A 96 2.88 -6.84 -5.54
CA ASN A 96 1.52 -6.31 -5.53
C ASN A 96 1.52 -4.94 -4.84
N ALA A 97 1.16 -3.89 -5.59
CA ALA A 97 1.09 -2.54 -5.05
C ALA A 97 -0.17 -2.26 -4.20
N GLY A 98 -1.08 -3.23 -4.05
CA GLY A 98 -2.37 -2.99 -3.39
C GLY A 98 -3.29 -2.01 -4.14
N ILE A 99 -2.99 -1.75 -5.42
CA ILE A 99 -3.77 -0.87 -6.30
C ILE A 99 -4.55 -1.75 -7.27
N PHE A 100 -5.86 -1.54 -7.34
CA PHE A 100 -6.75 -2.37 -8.15
C PHE A 100 -7.76 -1.57 -8.98
N PHE A 101 -8.16 -2.20 -10.09
CA PHE A 101 -9.08 -1.65 -11.07
C PHE A 101 -10.04 -2.75 -11.54
N TRP A 102 -11.35 -2.50 -11.44
CA TRP A 102 -12.38 -3.44 -11.87
C TRP A 102 -13.71 -2.73 -12.08
N ARG A 103 -14.60 -3.29 -12.89
CA ARG A 103 -15.99 -2.81 -12.94
C ARG A 103 -16.71 -3.16 -11.63
N ALA A 104 -17.62 -2.28 -11.20
CA ALA A 104 -18.38 -2.48 -9.97
C ALA A 104 -19.18 -3.79 -9.99
N GLU A 105 -19.78 -4.14 -11.12
CA GLU A 105 -20.49 -5.42 -11.30
C GLU A 105 -19.57 -6.64 -11.21
N VAL A 106 -18.37 -6.55 -11.80
CA VAL A 106 -17.39 -7.65 -11.83
C VAL A 106 -16.93 -7.97 -10.42
N ILE A 107 -16.50 -6.97 -9.64
CA ILE A 107 -16.06 -7.22 -8.27
C ILE A 107 -17.19 -7.69 -7.36
N LEU A 108 -18.42 -7.21 -7.57
CA LEU A 108 -19.59 -7.70 -6.84
C LEU A 108 -19.88 -9.18 -7.15
N ASP A 109 -19.70 -9.62 -8.40
CA ASP A 109 -19.80 -11.03 -8.75
C ASP A 109 -18.71 -11.88 -8.08
N GLN A 110 -17.47 -11.37 -8.02
CA GLN A 110 -16.40 -12.05 -7.29
C GLN A 110 -16.72 -12.17 -5.79
N PHE A 111 -17.29 -11.13 -5.16
CA PHE A 111 -17.78 -11.24 -3.78
C PHE A 111 -18.90 -12.26 -3.66
N ARG A 112 -19.85 -12.30 -4.59
CA ARG A 112 -20.93 -13.30 -4.59
C ARG A 112 -20.36 -14.73 -4.64
N ARG A 113 -19.34 -14.97 -5.45
CA ARG A 113 -18.70 -16.29 -5.64
C ARG A 113 -17.81 -16.69 -4.47
N PHE A 114 -16.92 -15.81 -4.01
CA PHE A 114 -15.85 -16.16 -3.07
C PHE A 114 -16.08 -15.70 -1.62
N LEU A 115 -16.97 -14.73 -1.41
CA LEU A 115 -17.35 -14.19 -0.11
C LEU A 115 -18.88 -13.97 -0.02
N PRO A 116 -19.71 -15.01 -0.20
CA PRO A 116 -21.17 -14.87 -0.31
C PRO A 116 -21.82 -14.20 0.91
N ASP A 117 -21.27 -14.44 2.12
CA ASP A 117 -21.68 -13.75 3.35
C ASP A 117 -21.39 -12.23 3.30
N HIS A 118 -20.19 -11.82 2.85
CA HIS A 118 -19.88 -10.41 2.61
C HIS A 118 -20.83 -9.80 1.58
N TYR A 119 -21.09 -10.51 0.47
CA TYR A 119 -22.00 -10.05 -0.57
C TYR A 119 -23.41 -9.78 0.00
N ALA A 120 -23.99 -10.74 0.73
CA ALA A 120 -25.30 -10.57 1.37
C ALA A 120 -25.34 -9.37 2.33
N LYS A 121 -24.30 -9.21 3.15
CA LYS A 121 -24.18 -8.07 4.08
C LYS A 121 -24.02 -6.74 3.35
N LEU A 122 -23.24 -6.69 2.27
CA LEU A 122 -23.10 -5.51 1.40
C LEU A 122 -24.44 -5.13 0.77
N ARG A 123 -25.22 -6.11 0.28
CA ARG A 123 -26.58 -5.85 -0.27
C ARG A 123 -27.51 -5.25 0.78
N ARG A 124 -27.44 -5.71 2.03
CA ARG A 124 -28.22 -5.17 3.16
C ARG A 124 -27.84 -3.72 3.47
N ILE A 125 -26.55 -3.39 3.47
CA ILE A 125 -26.08 -2.01 3.65
C ILE A 125 -26.53 -1.15 2.47
N ALA A 126 -26.34 -1.63 1.23
CA ALA A 126 -26.71 -0.92 0.02
C ALA A 126 -28.19 -0.52 -0.01
N ALA A 127 -29.10 -1.40 0.43
CA ALA A 127 -30.53 -1.13 0.50
C ALA A 127 -30.92 -0.02 1.51
N ALA A 128 -30.00 0.38 2.39
CA ALA A 128 -30.22 1.46 3.36
C ALA A 128 -29.46 2.75 3.03
N LEU A 129 -28.55 2.74 2.03
CA LEU A 129 -27.78 3.91 1.64
C LEU A 129 -28.68 5.06 1.18
N GLY A 130 -28.36 6.29 1.56
CA GLY A 130 -29.13 7.49 1.25
C GLY A 130 -30.45 7.63 2.02
N THR A 131 -30.78 6.67 2.90
CA THR A 131 -32.01 6.71 3.72
C THR A 131 -31.70 7.09 5.17
N SER A 132 -32.74 7.47 5.93
CA SER A 132 -32.65 7.70 7.38
C SER A 132 -32.16 6.48 8.17
N ARG A 133 -32.23 5.27 7.59
CA ARG A 133 -31.81 4.01 8.21
C ARG A 133 -30.32 3.72 8.03
N GLN A 134 -29.61 4.44 7.16
CA GLN A 134 -28.21 4.17 6.80
C GLN A 134 -27.33 3.96 8.03
N GLY A 135 -27.29 4.94 8.95
CA GLY A 135 -26.44 4.88 10.13
C GLY A 135 -26.72 3.65 11.01
N ARG A 136 -27.99 3.35 11.26
CA ARG A 136 -28.40 2.19 12.07
C ARG A 136 -28.03 0.86 11.39
N VAL A 137 -28.30 0.73 10.09
CA VAL A 137 -28.01 -0.51 9.35
C VAL A 137 -26.50 -0.74 9.26
N THR A 138 -25.72 0.28 8.89
CA THR A 138 -24.26 0.18 8.81
C THR A 138 -23.66 -0.19 10.18
N LYS A 139 -24.04 0.50 11.25
CA LYS A 139 -23.53 0.23 12.61
C LYS A 139 -23.83 -1.19 13.09
N ARG A 140 -24.96 -1.76 12.69
CA ARG A 140 -25.35 -3.15 13.04
C ARG A 140 -24.65 -4.19 12.17
N VAL A 141 -24.55 -3.95 10.86
CA VAL A 141 -24.10 -4.98 9.90
C VAL A 141 -22.58 -5.00 9.76
N TYR A 142 -21.94 -3.83 9.72
CA TYR A 142 -20.49 -3.72 9.45
C TYR A 142 -19.61 -4.50 10.46
N PRO A 143 -19.86 -4.48 11.79
CA PRO A 143 -19.06 -5.25 12.74
C PRO A 143 -19.14 -6.77 12.56
N THR A 144 -20.16 -7.27 11.86
CA THR A 144 -20.36 -8.71 11.63
C THR A 144 -19.57 -9.25 10.44
N PHE A 145 -18.88 -8.40 9.68
CA PHE A 145 -18.02 -8.85 8.60
C PHE A 145 -16.81 -9.61 9.15
N LYS A 146 -16.50 -10.76 8.55
CA LYS A 146 -15.22 -11.41 8.80
C LYS A 146 -14.10 -10.51 8.28
N ARG A 147 -13.11 -10.26 9.13
CA ARG A 147 -11.89 -9.51 8.79
C ARG A 147 -11.05 -10.36 7.83
N ILE A 148 -11.00 -9.95 6.57
CA ILE A 148 -10.22 -10.60 5.50
C ILE A 148 -9.81 -9.52 4.48
N SER A 149 -8.59 -9.60 3.94
CA SER A 149 -8.16 -8.70 2.87
C SER A 149 -8.79 -9.07 1.54
N ILE A 150 -8.79 -8.13 0.60
CA ILE A 150 -9.24 -8.40 -0.77
C ILE A 150 -8.34 -9.41 -1.49
N ASP A 151 -7.05 -9.41 -1.14
CA ASP A 151 -6.05 -10.32 -1.71
C ASP A 151 -6.41 -11.79 -1.43
N TYR A 152 -6.63 -12.13 -0.15
CA TYR A 152 -7.04 -13.48 0.25
C TYR A 152 -8.50 -13.80 -0.08
N GLY A 153 -9.36 -12.79 0.01
CA GLY A 153 -10.80 -12.96 -0.17
C GLY A 153 -11.18 -13.23 -1.63
N VAL A 154 -10.48 -12.58 -2.55
CA VAL A 154 -10.82 -12.54 -3.98
C VAL A 154 -9.60 -12.78 -4.87
N MET A 155 -8.53 -11.98 -4.76
CA MET A 155 -7.46 -11.96 -5.79
C MET A 155 -6.72 -13.30 -5.94
N GLU A 156 -6.48 -14.04 -4.85
CA GLU A 156 -5.84 -15.36 -4.89
C GLU A 156 -6.74 -16.46 -5.50
N LYS A 157 -8.05 -16.20 -5.64
CA LYS A 157 -9.06 -17.18 -6.08
C LYS A 157 -9.67 -16.85 -7.44
N ALA A 158 -9.57 -15.60 -7.89
CA ALA A 158 -10.19 -15.13 -9.12
C ALA A 158 -9.54 -15.73 -10.37
N ASP A 159 -10.36 -16.03 -11.38
CA ASP A 159 -9.94 -16.73 -12.58
C ASP A 159 -9.20 -15.81 -13.59
N ASP A 160 -9.74 -14.61 -13.84
CA ASP A 160 -9.15 -13.61 -14.76
C ASP A 160 -8.63 -12.41 -13.97
N VAL A 161 -7.37 -12.53 -13.54
CA VAL A 161 -6.60 -11.43 -12.99
C VAL A 161 -5.54 -11.00 -13.98
N ARG A 162 -5.39 -9.69 -14.17
CA ARG A 162 -4.42 -9.07 -15.07
C ARG A 162 -3.54 -8.11 -14.31
N VAL A 163 -2.29 -7.98 -14.75
CA VAL A 163 -1.32 -7.07 -14.15
C VAL A 163 -0.79 -6.11 -15.21
N VAL A 164 -0.86 -4.81 -14.90
CA VAL A 164 -0.15 -3.78 -15.63
C VAL A 164 1.22 -3.60 -15.00
N GLU A 165 2.27 -3.76 -15.80
CA GLU A 165 3.63 -3.51 -15.35
C GLU A 165 3.86 -2.02 -15.10
N SER A 166 4.35 -1.64 -13.92
CA SER A 166 4.59 -0.24 -13.58
C SER A 166 5.77 0.36 -14.32
N THR A 167 5.67 1.67 -14.59
CA THR A 167 6.79 2.49 -15.12
C THR A 167 7.10 3.68 -14.20
N PHE A 168 6.75 3.53 -12.92
CA PHE A 168 6.92 4.53 -11.87
C PHE A 168 7.55 3.89 -10.62
N GLY A 169 8.21 4.71 -9.82
CA GLY A 169 8.66 4.37 -8.47
C GLY A 169 7.49 4.35 -7.49
N TRP A 170 7.49 3.33 -6.63
CA TRP A 170 6.47 3.06 -5.63
C TRP A 170 7.14 2.63 -4.34
N ASP A 171 6.62 3.12 -3.22
CA ASP A 171 6.97 2.68 -1.86
C ASP A 171 5.68 2.61 -1.02
N ASP A 172 5.55 1.55 -0.23
CA ASP A 172 4.44 1.31 0.73
C ASP A 172 4.62 2.13 2.03
N VAL A 173 5.69 2.94 2.11
CA VAL A 173 6.07 3.75 3.27
C VAL A 173 5.99 2.93 4.54
N GLY A 174 6.73 1.82 4.56
CA GLY A 174 6.70 0.83 5.64
C GLY A 174 7.28 1.32 6.99
N GLY A 175 7.77 2.56 7.05
CA GLY A 175 8.34 3.24 8.21
C GLY A 175 9.10 4.52 7.81
N PHE A 176 9.47 5.35 8.79
CA PHE A 176 10.19 6.61 8.54
C PHE A 176 11.48 6.48 7.70
N PRO A 177 12.28 5.39 7.76
CA PRO A 177 13.44 5.25 6.87
C PRO A 177 13.07 5.30 5.39
N ALA A 178 11.87 4.86 5.01
CA ALA A 178 11.39 4.94 3.63
C ALA A 178 11.20 6.39 3.15
N LEU A 179 11.20 7.37 4.05
CA LEU A 179 11.15 8.79 3.68
C LEU A 179 12.49 9.31 3.18
N ALA A 180 13.61 8.68 3.55
CA ALA A 180 14.96 9.17 3.25
C ALA A 180 15.16 9.62 1.79
N PRO A 181 14.80 8.82 0.76
CA PRO A 181 14.97 9.21 -0.65
C PRO A 181 14.12 10.42 -1.08
N TYR A 182 13.21 10.87 -0.23
CA TYR A 182 12.26 11.95 -0.51
C TYR A 182 12.55 13.23 0.28
N LEU A 183 13.50 13.21 1.23
CA LEU A 183 13.89 14.37 2.03
C LEU A 183 15.11 15.08 1.44
N LYS A 184 15.41 16.27 1.93
CA LYS A 184 16.64 16.98 1.56
C LYS A 184 17.81 16.30 2.24
N THR A 185 18.85 15.98 1.48
CA THR A 185 20.10 15.47 2.06
C THR A 185 21.00 16.64 2.44
N ASP A 186 21.50 16.66 3.67
CA ASP A 186 22.52 17.62 4.10
C ASP A 186 23.94 17.17 3.71
N HIS A 187 24.95 17.98 4.07
CA HIS A 187 26.35 17.72 3.76
C HIS A 187 26.94 16.48 4.46
N ASN A 188 26.32 16.01 5.54
CA ASN A 188 26.76 14.83 6.31
C ASN A 188 25.94 13.57 5.96
N GLY A 189 25.09 13.64 4.93
CA GLY A 189 24.26 12.51 4.51
C GLY A 189 23.03 12.28 5.39
N ASN A 190 22.60 13.26 6.19
CA ASN A 190 21.31 13.18 6.88
C ASN A 190 20.18 13.56 5.94
N PHE A 191 19.05 12.88 6.07
CA PHE A 191 17.81 13.14 5.34
C PHE A 191 16.89 13.99 6.21
N VAL A 192 16.68 15.25 5.84
CA VAL A 192 16.07 16.26 6.69
C VAL A 192 14.79 16.84 6.07
N ASP A 193 13.73 16.85 6.86
CA ASP A 193 12.53 17.68 6.68
C ASP A 193 12.39 18.62 7.90
N GLY A 194 12.46 19.93 7.68
CA GLY A 194 12.45 20.93 8.76
C GLY A 194 13.84 21.45 9.15
N ARG A 195 14.00 21.89 10.41
CA ARG A 195 15.24 22.50 10.92
C ARG A 195 16.09 21.46 11.66
N HIS A 196 17.34 21.34 11.25
CA HIS A 196 18.32 20.44 11.87
C HIS A 196 19.69 21.12 11.95
N VAL A 197 20.41 20.84 13.03
CA VAL A 197 21.83 21.18 13.23
C VAL A 197 22.55 19.92 13.73
N GLY A 198 23.56 19.46 13.00
CA GLY A 198 24.32 18.28 13.34
C GLY A 198 25.80 18.56 13.59
N LEU A 199 26.37 17.89 14.58
CA LEU A 199 27.82 17.76 14.80
C LEU A 199 28.15 16.26 14.86
N ASP A 200 29.09 15.78 14.05
CA ASP A 200 29.49 14.37 13.99
C ASP A 200 28.29 13.40 13.89
N SER A 201 27.36 13.73 12.98
CA SER A 201 26.05 13.08 12.89
C SER A 201 25.70 12.84 11.42
N SER A 202 25.43 11.58 11.07
CA SER A 202 25.30 11.12 9.67
C SER A 202 24.28 9.99 9.52
N GLY A 203 23.72 9.84 8.31
CA GLY A 203 22.80 8.74 8.00
C GLY A 203 21.45 8.80 8.71
N ASN A 204 21.13 9.91 9.39
CA ASN A 204 19.88 10.03 10.13
C ASN A 204 18.72 10.44 9.22
N VAL A 205 17.51 10.01 9.57
CA VAL A 205 16.25 10.51 9.02
C VAL A 205 15.59 11.42 10.05
N ILE A 206 15.50 12.70 9.72
CA ILE A 206 15.12 13.76 10.65
C ILE A 206 13.89 14.48 10.12
N VAL A 207 12.81 14.46 10.88
CA VAL A 207 11.55 15.15 10.55
C VAL A 207 11.18 16.07 11.71
N SER A 208 11.15 17.36 11.49
CA SER A 208 10.83 18.37 12.50
C SER A 208 9.60 19.19 12.14
N GLY A 209 8.53 19.02 12.91
CA GLY A 209 7.31 19.81 12.79
C GLY A 209 7.37 21.16 13.52
N GLY A 210 6.52 22.12 13.11
CA GLY A 210 6.24 23.34 13.89
C GLY A 210 7.40 24.34 14.01
N GLY A 211 8.44 24.23 13.19
CA GLY A 211 9.61 25.11 13.26
C GLY A 211 10.59 24.80 14.39
N HIS A 212 10.39 23.68 15.09
CA HIS A 212 11.32 23.17 16.10
C HIS A 212 12.67 22.81 15.47
N THR A 213 13.77 23.02 16.20
CA THR A 213 15.12 22.67 15.74
C THR A 213 15.57 21.39 16.42
N ILE A 214 15.89 20.37 15.64
CA ILE A 214 16.51 19.14 16.14
C ILE A 214 18.03 19.32 16.09
N ALA A 215 18.70 19.16 17.23
CA ALA A 215 20.16 19.19 17.32
C ALA A 215 20.71 17.80 17.64
N THR A 216 21.73 17.35 16.92
CA THR A 216 22.32 16.00 17.09
C THR A 216 23.83 16.06 17.22
N VAL A 217 24.40 15.31 18.17
CA VAL A 217 25.86 15.19 18.37
C VAL A 217 26.25 13.72 18.48
N GLY A 218 27.10 13.21 17.58
CA GLY A 218 27.60 11.83 17.64
C GLY A 218 26.55 10.74 17.34
N VAL A 219 25.42 11.11 16.75
CA VAL A 219 24.29 10.21 16.50
C VAL A 219 24.26 9.81 15.04
N ASN A 220 24.18 8.51 14.76
CA ASN A 220 24.18 7.99 13.39
C ASN A 220 23.09 6.95 13.18
N ASP A 221 22.60 6.85 11.94
CA ASP A 221 21.63 5.85 11.49
C ASP A 221 20.34 5.80 12.34
N MET A 222 19.89 6.96 12.82
CA MET A 222 18.66 7.10 13.61
C MET A 222 17.52 7.70 12.78
N VAL A 223 16.30 7.33 13.15
CA VAL A 223 15.08 8.08 12.84
C VAL A 223 14.77 8.98 14.03
N ILE A 224 14.72 10.29 13.79
CA ILE A 224 14.35 11.31 14.78
C ILE A 224 13.17 12.10 14.22
N VAL A 225 12.01 11.98 14.85
CA VAL A 225 10.78 12.65 14.41
C VAL A 225 10.23 13.46 15.57
N HIS A 226 10.11 14.76 15.37
CA HIS A 226 9.48 15.67 16.30
C HIS A 226 8.11 16.13 15.77
N THR A 227 7.09 15.90 16.58
CA THR A 227 5.73 16.44 16.43
C THR A 227 5.39 17.28 17.67
N PRO A 228 4.33 18.11 17.66
CA PRO A 228 3.97 18.93 18.81
C PRO A 228 3.85 18.15 20.12
N ASP A 229 3.33 16.92 20.05
CA ASP A 229 2.99 16.14 21.23
C ASP A 229 4.02 15.04 21.56
N VAL A 230 4.80 14.58 20.57
CA VAL A 230 5.72 13.45 20.71
C VAL A 230 7.02 13.65 19.93
N THR A 231 8.12 13.24 20.55
CA THR A 231 9.40 13.00 19.86
C THR A 231 9.70 11.50 19.82
N LEU A 232 9.88 10.95 18.62
CA LEU A 232 10.33 9.59 18.38
C LEU A 232 11.83 9.60 18.08
N VAL A 233 12.57 8.74 18.78
CA VAL A 233 13.98 8.46 18.49
C VAL A 233 14.15 6.94 18.44
N VAL A 234 14.57 6.42 17.30
CA VAL A 234 14.72 4.97 17.10
C VAL A 234 15.83 4.69 16.09
N PRO A 235 16.65 3.65 16.27
CA PRO A 235 17.56 3.19 15.22
C PRO A 235 16.78 2.90 13.94
N ALA A 236 17.32 3.29 12.78
CA ALA A 236 16.64 3.12 11.49
C ALA A 236 16.28 1.65 11.23
N GLU A 237 17.15 0.71 11.62
CA GLU A 237 16.90 -0.75 11.56
C GLU A 237 15.68 -1.20 12.37
N LYS A 238 15.34 -0.51 13.46
CA LYS A 238 14.23 -0.82 14.35
C LYS A 238 12.98 0.01 14.08
N ALA A 239 12.95 0.82 13.02
CA ALA A 239 11.81 1.67 12.71
C ALA A 239 10.48 0.89 12.52
N SER A 240 10.56 -0.39 12.16
CA SER A 240 9.37 -1.27 12.08
C SER A 240 8.70 -1.52 13.43
N GLU A 241 9.43 -1.38 14.54
CA GLU A 241 8.93 -1.60 15.91
C GLU A 241 8.04 -0.46 16.42
N VAL A 242 8.00 0.69 15.74
CA VAL A 242 7.15 1.85 16.11
C VAL A 242 5.68 1.45 16.24
N LYS A 243 5.19 0.49 15.43
CA LYS A 243 3.82 -0.04 15.55
C LYS A 243 3.57 -0.71 16.90
N SER A 244 4.56 -1.38 17.47
CA SER A 244 4.48 -1.96 18.81
C SER A 244 4.48 -0.88 19.89
N LEU A 245 5.27 0.18 19.72
CA LEU A 245 5.29 1.33 20.62
C LEU A 245 3.93 2.04 20.65
N VAL A 246 3.32 2.32 19.49
CA VAL A 246 1.98 2.92 19.39
C VAL A 246 0.93 2.08 20.10
N ARG A 247 0.97 0.75 19.97
CA ARG A 247 0.06 -0.15 20.71
C ARG A 247 0.24 -0.07 22.23
N LYS A 248 1.48 0.15 22.70
CA LYS A 248 1.77 0.31 24.13
C LYS A 248 1.25 1.65 24.64
N LEU A 249 1.43 2.73 23.87
CA LEU A 249 0.93 4.06 24.19
C LEU A 249 -0.62 4.08 24.29
N LYS A 250 -1.33 3.40 23.38
CA LYS A 250 -2.80 3.20 23.43
C LYS A 250 -3.32 2.53 24.70
N LYS A 251 -2.46 1.80 25.43
CA LYS A 251 -2.79 1.11 26.69
C LYS A 251 -2.24 1.82 27.92
N SER A 252 -1.62 2.98 27.73
CA SER A 252 -1.01 3.77 28.79
C SER A 252 -1.88 5.00 29.09
N ARG A 253 -1.47 5.77 30.10
CA ARG A 253 -2.07 7.09 30.40
C ARG A 253 -1.88 8.15 29.31
N TRP A 254 -1.18 7.81 28.23
CA TRP A 254 -0.81 8.68 27.10
C TRP A 254 -1.49 8.24 25.79
N SER A 255 -2.72 7.72 25.88
CA SER A 255 -3.46 7.21 24.72
C SER A 255 -3.89 8.30 23.74
N ASP A 256 -3.89 9.55 24.17
CA ASP A 256 -4.10 10.76 23.37
C ASP A 256 -2.99 11.02 22.35
N LEU A 257 -1.81 10.41 22.53
CA LEU A 257 -0.63 10.58 21.67
C LEU A 257 -0.57 9.61 20.47
N THR A 258 -1.66 8.90 20.14
CA THR A 258 -1.64 7.76 19.17
C THR A 258 -2.81 7.71 18.21
#